data_AF-A0A957SC10-F1
#
_entry.id   AF-A0A957SC10-F1
#
_cell.length_a   1.000
_cell.length_b   1.000
_cell.length_c   1.000
_cell.angle_alpha   90.00
_cell.angle_beta   90.00
_cell.angle_gamma   90.00
#
_symmetry.space_group_name_H-M   'P 1'
#
loop_
_entity.id
_entity.type
_entity.pdbx_description
1 polymer ?
#
loop_
_entity_poly.entity_id
_entity_poly.type
_entity_poly.pdbx_seq_one_letter_code
_entity_poly.pdbx_strand_id
1 'polypeptide(L)'
;ERTQVVQWIFEAECEEYRDKLYQLAQAEQSGIPVDEEFADVLRHCTTCASCRRLRQELIYMLKLEAEEGLLTPPAEADAAHVDKPAGAFADEFLRVIQRSANWLVQRTEDGYELWLDLTGSLTTSPLGVITRGNNEPQGVEPLAGALTADDITIEPYQDAEVKVLVFNDTNVADWVTIQVEVNLPARWPNFAGIQVALHGPNGYVQRQTTGQNGIVRFTEVGRDEVPGAHIVVHLPMAG
;
A
#
# COMPACT_ATOMS: atom_id res chain seq x y z
N GLU A 1 -18.22 5.78 11.69
CA GLU A 1 -16.85 5.78 11.12
C GLU A 1 -15.80 6.32 12.10
N ARG A 2 -16.02 7.42 12.83
CA ARG A 2 -15.10 7.90 13.90
C ARG A 2 -14.65 6.84 14.92
N THR A 3 -15.52 5.89 15.27
CA THR A 3 -15.22 4.85 16.28
C THR A 3 -14.21 3.80 15.78
N GLN A 4 -14.15 3.50 14.48
CA GLN A 4 -13.19 2.55 13.91
C GLN A 4 -11.77 3.13 13.86
N VAL A 5 -11.66 4.44 13.61
CA VAL A 5 -10.38 5.17 13.57
C VAL A 5 -9.70 5.22 14.93
N VAL A 6 -10.46 5.49 15.99
CA VAL A 6 -9.93 5.44 17.36
C VAL A 6 -9.42 4.02 17.64
N GLN A 7 -10.11 3.00 17.15
CA GLN A 7 -9.73 1.60 17.31
C GLN A 7 -8.41 1.23 16.59
N TRP A 8 -8.09 1.85 15.45
CA TRP A 8 -6.80 1.69 14.76
C TRP A 8 -5.62 2.36 15.49
N ILE A 9 -5.87 3.48 16.17
CA ILE A 9 -4.88 4.04 17.11
C ILE A 9 -4.54 2.97 18.16
N PHE A 10 -5.52 2.14 18.57
CA PHE A 10 -5.34 1.01 19.50
C PHE A 10 -4.65 -0.24 18.92
N GLU A 11 -4.21 -0.24 17.66
CA GLU A 11 -3.50 -1.37 17.02
C GLU A 11 -2.01 -1.10 16.77
N ALA A 12 -1.51 0.09 17.10
CA ALA A 12 -0.08 0.37 17.07
C ALA A 12 0.67 -0.68 17.91
N GLU A 13 1.58 -1.43 17.29
CA GLU A 13 2.42 -2.45 17.97
C GLU A 13 3.30 -1.85 19.07
N CYS A 14 3.48 -0.53 19.07
CA CYS A 14 4.27 0.20 20.05
C CYS A 14 3.36 1.07 20.93
N GLU A 15 2.86 0.49 22.02
CA GLU A 15 1.96 1.16 22.99
C GLU A 15 2.54 2.48 23.52
N GLU A 16 3.87 2.55 23.70
CA GLU A 16 4.58 3.73 24.23
C GLU A 16 4.40 5.00 23.36
N TYR A 17 4.24 4.85 22.05
CA TYR A 17 4.19 5.97 21.11
C TYR A 17 2.79 6.28 20.58
N ARG A 18 1.77 5.53 20.99
CA ARG A 18 0.41 5.61 20.47
C ARG A 18 -0.16 7.03 20.50
N ASP A 19 -0.19 7.65 21.68
CA ASP A 19 -0.78 8.98 21.86
C ASP A 19 0.07 10.06 21.18
N LYS A 20 1.40 9.89 21.24
CA LYS A 20 2.35 10.82 20.64
C LYS A 20 2.32 10.79 19.10
N LEU A 21 2.00 9.65 18.48
CA LEU A 21 1.86 9.55 17.02
C LEU A 21 0.68 10.38 16.51
N TYR A 22 -0.43 10.40 17.25
CA TYR A 22 -1.58 11.24 16.91
C TYR A 22 -1.26 12.73 17.08
N GLN A 23 -0.65 13.09 18.21
CA GLN A 23 -0.23 14.47 18.48
C GLN A 23 0.79 14.97 17.46
N LEU A 24 1.77 14.14 17.09
CA LEU A 24 2.73 14.40 16.03
C LEU A 24 2.00 14.66 14.71
N ALA A 25 1.06 13.80 14.32
CA ALA A 25 0.31 13.97 13.07
C ALA A 25 -0.51 15.29 13.06
N GLN A 26 -1.11 15.68 14.18
CA GLN A 26 -1.83 16.95 14.32
C GLN A 26 -0.90 18.16 14.22
N ALA A 27 0.26 18.11 14.89
CA ALA A 27 1.26 19.18 14.83
C ALA A 27 1.78 19.37 13.40
N GLU A 28 2.07 18.27 12.69
CA GLU A 28 2.52 18.30 11.29
C GLU A 28 1.45 18.82 10.34
N GLN A 29 0.19 18.42 10.53
CA GLN A 29 -0.92 18.97 9.77
C GLN A 29 -1.07 20.48 9.98
N SER A 30 -0.87 20.94 11.21
CA SER A 30 -1.02 22.35 11.61
C SER A 30 0.22 23.20 11.28
N GLY A 31 1.28 22.60 10.73
CA GLY A 31 2.54 23.30 10.43
C GLY A 31 3.33 23.72 11.67
N ILE A 32 3.05 23.12 12.82
CA ILE A 32 3.77 23.35 14.07
C ILE A 32 5.13 22.62 13.99
N PRO A 33 6.27 23.25 14.37
CA PRO A 33 7.55 22.56 14.45
C PRO A 33 7.49 21.36 15.42
N VAL A 34 8.00 20.20 14.99
CA VAL A 34 7.89 18.92 15.72
C VAL A 34 9.21 18.36 16.22
N ASP A 35 10.32 19.03 15.93
CA ASP A 35 11.68 18.52 16.04
C ASP A 35 12.18 18.37 17.49
N GLU A 36 11.74 19.22 18.42
CA GLU A 36 12.13 19.09 19.84
C GLU A 36 11.13 18.27 20.67
N GLU A 37 9.82 18.46 20.47
CA GLU A 37 8.77 17.83 21.28
C GLU A 37 8.54 16.35 20.93
N PHE A 38 8.69 15.98 19.65
CA PHE A 38 8.43 14.63 19.15
C PHE A 38 9.70 13.90 18.70
N ALA A 39 10.87 14.36 19.15
CA ALA A 39 12.18 13.83 18.72
C ALA A 39 12.33 12.31 18.95
N ASP A 40 11.75 11.79 20.03
CA ASP A 40 11.77 10.37 20.39
C ASP A 40 10.90 9.53 19.45
N VAL A 41 9.67 9.98 19.17
CA VAL A 41 8.72 9.33 18.25
C VAL A 41 9.26 9.37 16.83
N LEU A 42 9.79 10.52 16.40
CA LEU A 42 10.40 10.68 15.08
C LEU A 42 11.58 9.72 14.91
N ARG A 43 12.45 9.61 15.93
CA ARG A 43 13.55 8.63 15.93
C ARG A 43 13.00 7.21 15.85
N HIS A 44 11.97 6.87 16.61
CA HIS A 44 11.35 5.55 16.57
C HIS A 44 10.75 5.22 15.18
N CYS A 45 10.06 6.16 14.53
CA CYS A 45 9.54 6.00 13.17
C CYS A 45 10.63 5.73 12.12
N THR A 46 11.89 6.12 12.37
CA THR A 46 13.00 5.74 11.47
C THR A 46 13.33 4.25 11.54
N THR A 47 13.02 3.59 12.65
CA THR A 47 13.33 2.16 12.88
C THR A 47 12.11 1.24 12.89
N CYS A 48 10.90 1.77 13.06
CA CYS A 48 9.66 1.00 13.13
C CYS A 48 8.76 1.28 11.92
N ALA A 49 8.61 0.31 11.03
CA ALA A 49 7.79 0.42 9.81
C ALA A 49 6.30 0.62 10.13
N SER A 50 5.78 -0.09 11.12
CA SER A 50 4.39 0.03 11.59
C SER A 50 4.06 1.45 12.05
N CYS A 51 4.86 2.02 12.95
CA CYS A 51 4.66 3.40 13.43
C CYS A 51 4.86 4.46 12.35
N ARG A 52 5.75 4.22 11.38
CA ARG A 52 5.95 5.13 10.24
C ARG A 52 4.70 5.18 9.36
N ARG A 53 4.11 4.02 9.05
CA ARG A 53 2.88 3.91 8.27
C ARG A 53 1.70 4.55 9.02
N LEU A 54 1.51 4.20 10.29
CA LEU A 54 0.42 4.74 11.09
C LEU A 54 0.47 6.28 11.16
N ARG A 55 1.67 6.86 11.30
CA ARG A 55 1.85 8.33 11.22
C ARG A 55 1.34 8.90 9.89
N GLN A 56 1.71 8.30 8.76
CA GLN A 56 1.27 8.76 7.43
C GLN A 56 -0.27 8.67 7.29
N GLU A 57 -0.86 7.58 7.76
CA GLU A 57 -2.32 7.38 7.74
C GLU A 57 -3.05 8.40 8.61
N LEU A 58 -2.53 8.72 9.81
CA LEU A 58 -3.09 9.73 10.69
C LEU A 58 -3.04 11.13 10.09
N ILE A 59 -1.91 11.52 9.49
CA ILE A 59 -1.78 12.81 8.78
C ILE A 59 -2.81 12.92 7.66
N TYR A 60 -2.98 11.84 6.89
CA TYR A 60 -3.94 11.79 5.80
C TYR A 60 -5.39 11.96 6.29
N MET A 61 -5.78 11.23 7.33
CA MET A 61 -7.15 11.34 7.85
C MET A 61 -7.43 12.71 8.45
N LEU A 62 -6.48 13.27 9.19
CA LEU A 62 -6.64 14.61 9.74
C LEU A 62 -6.84 15.65 8.62
N LYS A 63 -6.12 15.52 7.49
CA LYS A 63 -6.33 16.36 6.31
C LYS A 63 -7.74 16.22 5.73
N LEU A 64 -8.23 14.99 5.56
CA LEU A 64 -9.61 14.75 5.11
C LEU A 64 -10.64 15.39 6.06
N GLU A 65 -10.48 15.23 7.38
CA GLU A 65 -11.38 15.84 8.36
C GLU A 65 -11.35 17.39 8.29
N ALA A 66 -10.19 17.99 7.98
CA ALA A 66 -10.08 19.43 7.77
C ALA A 66 -10.76 19.89 6.47
N GLU A 67 -10.64 19.11 5.39
CA GLU A 67 -11.29 19.40 4.09
C GLU A 67 -12.82 19.25 4.16
N GLU A 68 -13.33 18.29 4.94
CA GLU A 68 -14.76 18.11 5.20
C GLU A 68 -15.34 19.17 6.16
N GLY A 69 -14.51 20.08 6.68
CA GLY A 69 -14.92 21.12 7.63
C GLY A 69 -15.31 20.56 9.01
N LEU A 70 -14.88 19.33 9.32
CA LEU A 70 -15.18 18.62 10.58
C LEU A 70 -14.16 18.93 11.69
N LEU A 71 -13.04 19.56 11.34
CA LEU A 71 -12.09 20.16 12.27
C LEU A 71 -12.24 21.68 12.21
N THR A 72 -12.80 22.27 13.25
CA THR A 72 -12.64 23.71 13.48
C THR A 72 -11.14 23.94 13.73
N PRO A 73 -10.44 24.76 12.93
CA PRO A 73 -9.07 25.13 13.29
C PRO A 73 -9.10 25.71 14.71
N PRO A 74 -8.08 25.46 15.55
CA PRO A 74 -8.01 26.06 16.87
C PRO A 74 -8.21 27.57 16.72
N ALA A 75 -9.30 28.07 17.30
CA ALA A 75 -9.51 29.49 17.41
C ALA A 75 -8.30 30.05 18.17
N GLU A 76 -7.61 31.03 17.58
CA GLU A 76 -6.35 31.64 18.06
C GLU A 76 -5.06 31.06 17.46
N ALA A 77 -4.89 31.22 16.14
CA ALA A 77 -3.56 31.44 15.58
C ALA A 77 -3.61 32.74 14.76
N ASP A 78 -2.94 33.77 15.28
CA ASP A 78 -2.84 35.08 14.67
C ASP A 78 -2.39 34.98 13.20
N ALA A 79 -3.19 35.58 12.33
CA ALA A 79 -2.95 35.68 10.90
C ALA A 79 -1.77 36.62 10.61
N ALA A 80 -0.54 36.12 10.76
CA ALA A 80 0.62 36.77 10.18
C ALA A 80 1.70 35.72 9.85
N HIS A 81 2.03 35.64 8.56
CA HIS A 81 3.23 34.99 8.02
C HIS A 81 3.22 33.46 7.89
N VAL A 82 2.54 32.95 6.85
CA VAL A 82 3.07 31.80 6.06
C VAL A 82 2.73 32.01 4.58
N ASP A 83 3.57 32.76 3.87
CA ASP A 83 3.70 32.61 2.42
C ASP A 83 4.70 31.47 2.16
N LYS A 84 4.18 30.25 2.10
CA LYS A 84 4.89 29.10 1.52
C LYS A 84 3.86 28.27 0.77
N PRO A 85 4.05 28.01 -0.53
CA PRO A 85 3.07 27.23 -1.28
C PRO A 85 3.14 25.78 -0.78
N ALA A 86 2.09 25.35 -0.07
CA ALA A 86 1.81 23.94 0.24
C ALA A 86 1.47 23.09 -1.01
N GLY A 87 1.82 23.58 -2.21
CA GLY A 87 1.34 23.05 -3.48
C GLY A 87 2.07 21.81 -3.99
N ALA A 88 3.26 21.47 -3.49
CA ALA A 88 4.01 20.32 -4.03
C ALA A 88 3.65 18.98 -3.37
N PHE A 89 3.27 18.98 -2.08
CA PHE A 89 2.93 17.74 -1.34
C PHE A 89 1.41 17.49 -1.23
N ALA A 90 0.58 18.51 -1.46
CA ALA A 90 -0.88 18.36 -1.50
C ALA A 90 -1.35 17.71 -2.82
N ASP A 91 -0.68 18.01 -3.94
CA ASP A 91 -1.05 17.50 -5.27
C ASP A 91 -0.80 15.99 -5.46
N GLU A 92 0.10 15.39 -4.67
CA GLU A 92 0.44 13.96 -4.76
C GLU A 92 -0.60 13.08 -4.04
N PHE A 93 -1.24 13.57 -2.98
CA PHE A 93 -2.18 12.81 -2.14
C PHE A 93 -3.66 13.05 -2.47
N LEU A 94 -4.00 14.08 -3.26
CA LEU A 94 -5.34 14.34 -3.80
C LEU A 94 -5.82 13.30 -4.83
N ARG A 95 -5.13 12.16 -4.94
CA ARG A 95 -5.34 11.18 -6.00
C ARG A 95 -5.84 9.83 -5.52
N VAL A 96 -5.94 9.53 -4.21
CA VAL A 96 -6.52 8.25 -3.76
C VAL A 96 -8.04 8.25 -4.02
N ILE A 97 -8.52 7.29 -4.82
CA ILE A 97 -9.92 7.23 -5.27
C ILE A 97 -10.68 6.11 -4.58
N GLN A 98 -10.00 5.00 -4.25
CA GLN A 98 -10.62 3.85 -3.62
C GLN A 98 -9.62 3.13 -2.71
N ARG A 99 -10.07 2.51 -1.62
CA ARG A 99 -9.21 1.72 -0.72
C ARG A 99 -9.96 0.57 -0.03
N SER A 100 -9.19 -0.43 0.36
CA SER A 100 -9.57 -1.52 1.25
C SER A 100 -8.50 -1.68 2.34
N ALA A 101 -8.54 -2.78 3.12
CA ALA A 101 -7.55 -3.06 4.16
C ALA A 101 -6.13 -3.28 3.61
N ASN A 102 -6.03 -3.95 2.44
CA ASN A 102 -4.76 -4.43 1.90
C ASN A 102 -4.44 -3.87 0.50
N TRP A 103 -5.25 -2.94 0.01
CA TRP A 103 -5.00 -2.31 -1.28
C TRP A 103 -5.61 -0.91 -1.36
N LEU A 104 -5.06 -0.08 -2.24
CA LEU A 104 -5.62 1.23 -2.58
C LEU A 104 -5.44 1.51 -4.07
N VAL A 105 -6.31 2.35 -4.63
CA VAL A 105 -6.17 2.87 -5.98
C VAL A 105 -5.97 4.37 -5.91
N GLN A 106 -4.92 4.84 -6.59
CA GLN A 106 -4.66 6.26 -6.79
C GLN A 106 -4.68 6.63 -8.26
N ARG A 107 -5.09 7.86 -8.56
CA ARG A 107 -4.95 8.49 -9.87
C ARG A 107 -3.50 8.92 -10.06
N THR A 108 -3.02 8.89 -11.29
CA THR A 108 -1.76 9.50 -11.68
C THR A 108 -1.99 10.39 -12.90
N GLU A 109 -0.93 11.04 -13.40
CA GLU A 109 -1.03 11.82 -14.64
C GLU A 109 -1.26 10.89 -15.84
N ASP A 110 -0.74 9.66 -15.74
CA ASP A 110 -0.74 8.66 -16.81
C ASP A 110 -1.86 7.61 -16.68
N GLY A 111 -2.63 7.64 -15.59
CA GLY A 111 -3.76 6.73 -15.38
C GLY A 111 -4.08 6.48 -13.91
N TYR A 112 -4.07 5.21 -13.53
CA TYR A 112 -4.32 4.80 -12.16
C TYR A 112 -3.27 3.80 -11.70
N GLU A 113 -2.98 3.80 -10.42
CA GLU A 113 -2.11 2.82 -9.79
C GLU A 113 -2.89 2.10 -8.70
N LEU A 114 -2.94 0.79 -8.82
CA LEU A 114 -3.43 -0.09 -7.77
C LEU A 114 -2.23 -0.59 -6.96
N TRP A 115 -2.23 -0.24 -5.69
CA TRP A 115 -1.24 -0.66 -4.71
C TRP A 115 -1.79 -1.81 -3.90
N LEU A 116 -1.06 -2.92 -3.82
CA LEU A 116 -1.40 -4.08 -2.99
C LEU A 116 -0.28 -4.31 -1.98
N ASP A 117 -0.66 -4.34 -0.71
CA ASP A 117 0.25 -4.54 0.41
C ASP A 117 0.32 -6.01 0.78
N LEU A 118 1.54 -6.56 0.79
CA LEU A 118 1.78 -7.96 1.11
C LEU A 118 1.98 -8.20 2.62
N THR A 119 1.87 -7.14 3.43
CA THR A 119 1.85 -7.22 4.89
C THR A 119 0.68 -8.10 5.33
N GLY A 120 1.00 -9.25 5.94
CA GLY A 120 0.00 -10.22 6.40
C GLY A 120 -0.23 -11.39 5.45
N SER A 121 0.26 -11.35 4.20
CA SER A 121 0.06 -12.42 3.22
C SER A 121 0.74 -13.74 3.57
N LEU A 122 1.59 -13.84 4.61
CA LEU A 122 2.24 -15.09 5.02
C LEU A 122 1.81 -15.59 6.42
N THR A 123 0.82 -14.95 7.04
CA THR A 123 0.58 -15.09 8.49
C THR A 123 -0.15 -16.36 8.95
N THR A 124 -0.65 -17.22 8.05
CA THR A 124 -1.61 -18.27 8.47
C THR A 124 -1.45 -19.66 7.87
N SER A 125 -0.30 -20.06 7.31
CA SER A 125 -0.10 -21.48 6.98
C SER A 125 1.27 -22.05 7.35
N PRO A 126 1.34 -23.04 8.27
CA PRO A 126 2.53 -23.87 8.43
C PRO A 126 2.64 -24.74 7.17
N LEU A 127 3.71 -24.52 6.40
CA LEU A 127 3.86 -25.14 5.09
C LEU A 127 4.11 -26.64 5.16
N GLY A 128 3.17 -27.41 4.61
CA GLY A 128 3.48 -28.69 4.01
C GLY A 128 4.31 -28.45 2.74
N VAL A 129 5.52 -29.00 2.71
CA VAL A 129 6.38 -29.02 1.53
C VAL A 129 5.73 -29.91 0.47
N ILE A 130 5.33 -29.34 -0.66
CA ILE A 130 5.02 -30.12 -1.88
C ILE A 130 5.98 -29.66 -2.98
N THR A 131 6.98 -30.50 -3.24
CA THR A 131 7.87 -30.40 -4.41
C THR A 131 7.20 -30.95 -5.66
N ARG A 132 7.25 -30.23 -6.79
CA ARG A 132 7.48 -30.81 -8.14
C ARG A 132 7.75 -29.75 -9.22
N GLY A 133 8.98 -29.78 -9.74
CA GLY A 133 9.37 -29.79 -11.15
C GLY A 133 8.76 -28.81 -12.16
N ASN A 134 9.57 -27.80 -12.51
CA ASN A 134 9.79 -27.14 -13.80
C ASN A 134 8.62 -27.01 -14.80
N ASN A 135 8.18 -25.75 -14.91
CA ASN A 135 7.31 -25.16 -15.93
C ASN A 135 5.82 -25.46 -15.75
N GLU A 136 5.16 -24.46 -15.15
CA GLU A 136 3.74 -24.39 -14.78
C GLU A 136 3.42 -25.08 -13.43
N PRO A 137 3.09 -24.33 -12.36
CA PRO A 137 2.61 -24.93 -11.13
C PRO A 137 1.16 -25.40 -11.33
N GLN A 138 0.95 -26.41 -12.17
CA GLN A 138 -0.30 -27.15 -12.14
C GLN A 138 -0.33 -27.98 -10.86
N GLY A 139 -1.11 -27.52 -9.87
CA GLY A 139 -1.32 -28.23 -8.61
C GLY A 139 -0.38 -27.84 -7.47
N VAL A 140 0.35 -26.73 -7.56
CA VAL A 140 1.03 -26.15 -6.38
C VAL A 140 0.06 -25.18 -5.72
N GLU A 141 -0.38 -25.51 -4.51
CA GLU A 141 -1.15 -24.56 -3.72
C GLU A 141 -0.26 -23.38 -3.31
N PRO A 142 -0.78 -22.14 -3.37
CA PRO A 142 -0.04 -20.97 -2.92
C PRO A 142 0.29 -21.10 -1.43
N LEU A 143 1.40 -20.48 -1.04
CA LEU A 143 1.94 -20.43 0.32
C LEU A 143 0.96 -19.91 1.36
N ALA A 144 0.04 -19.08 0.89
CA ALA A 144 -1.02 -18.49 1.65
C ALA A 144 -2.25 -18.30 0.76
N GLY A 145 -3.36 -17.91 1.38
CA GLY A 145 -4.52 -17.44 0.63
C GLY A 145 -4.14 -16.37 -0.39
N ALA A 146 -4.87 -16.31 -1.50
CA ALA A 146 -4.66 -15.26 -2.49
C ALA A 146 -4.97 -13.89 -1.88
N LEU A 147 -4.09 -12.92 -2.07
CA LEU A 147 -4.43 -11.52 -1.85
C LEU A 147 -5.13 -11.03 -3.11
N THR A 148 -6.42 -10.70 -2.99
CA THR A 148 -7.21 -10.21 -4.12
C THR A 148 -7.61 -8.77 -3.87
N ALA A 149 -7.38 -7.92 -4.87
CA ALA A 149 -8.08 -6.66 -5.04
C ALA A 149 -9.24 -6.90 -6.00
N ASP A 150 -10.40 -7.19 -5.42
CA ASP A 150 -11.71 -7.27 -6.06
C ASP A 150 -12.54 -6.01 -5.71
N ASP A 151 -13.69 -5.85 -6.34
CA ASP A 151 -14.58 -4.68 -6.15
C ASP A 151 -13.97 -3.32 -6.52
N ILE A 152 -13.04 -3.26 -7.47
CA ILE A 152 -12.60 -1.98 -8.04
C ILE A 152 -13.79 -1.36 -8.78
N THR A 153 -14.25 -0.17 -8.36
CA THR A 153 -15.45 0.51 -8.89
C THR A 153 -15.13 1.68 -9.81
N ILE A 154 -13.85 1.93 -10.05
CA ILE A 154 -13.35 3.09 -10.80
C ILE A 154 -13.56 2.84 -12.30
N GLU A 155 -14.24 3.75 -12.99
CA GLU A 155 -14.31 3.71 -14.46
C GLU A 155 -12.94 4.03 -15.07
N PRO A 156 -12.47 3.30 -16.10
CA PRO A 156 -13.11 2.20 -16.85
C PRO A 156 -12.71 0.77 -16.36
N TYR A 157 -12.31 0.61 -15.11
CA TYR A 157 -11.87 -0.66 -14.50
C TYR A 157 -12.88 -1.22 -13.49
N GLN A 158 -14.14 -0.81 -13.56
CA GLN A 158 -15.23 -1.52 -12.89
C GLN A 158 -15.12 -3.00 -13.23
N ASP A 159 -15.07 -3.87 -12.22
CA ASP A 159 -14.87 -5.33 -12.33
C ASP A 159 -13.44 -5.78 -12.64
N ALA A 160 -12.44 -4.90 -12.58
CA ALA A 160 -11.05 -5.34 -12.62
C ALA A 160 -10.71 -6.09 -11.33
N GLU A 161 -10.01 -7.20 -11.49
CA GLU A 161 -9.51 -8.04 -10.40
C GLU A 161 -8.00 -8.16 -10.55
N VAL A 162 -7.29 -7.87 -9.46
CA VAL A 162 -5.85 -8.16 -9.37
C VAL A 162 -5.63 -9.15 -8.25
N LYS A 163 -5.06 -10.28 -8.59
CA LYS A 163 -4.81 -11.38 -7.67
C LYS A 163 -3.32 -11.60 -7.51
N VAL A 164 -2.85 -11.65 -6.26
CA VAL A 164 -1.46 -11.92 -5.91
C VAL A 164 -1.39 -13.27 -5.21
N LEU A 165 -0.52 -14.12 -5.75
CA LEU A 165 -0.25 -15.47 -5.26
C LEU A 165 1.24 -15.57 -4.94
N VAL A 166 1.55 -16.16 -3.80
CA VAL A 166 2.95 -16.40 -3.39
C VAL A 166 3.19 -17.91 -3.39
N PHE A 167 4.24 -18.36 -4.05
CA PHE A 167 4.61 -19.77 -4.18
C PHE A 167 6.01 -20.00 -3.61
N ASN A 168 6.26 -21.19 -3.05
CA ASN A 168 7.63 -21.60 -2.73
C ASN A 168 8.46 -21.72 -4.02
N ASP A 169 9.70 -21.26 -3.97
CA ASP A 169 10.68 -21.70 -4.97
C ASP A 169 11.04 -23.18 -4.71
N THR A 170 11.06 -23.99 -5.76
CA THR A 170 11.32 -25.44 -5.64
C THR A 170 12.81 -25.76 -5.50
N ASN A 171 13.69 -24.81 -5.81
CA ASN A 171 15.14 -24.97 -5.82
C ASN A 171 15.80 -24.30 -4.60
N VAL A 172 15.23 -23.21 -4.10
CA VAL A 172 15.78 -22.43 -2.98
C VAL A 172 14.71 -22.20 -1.90
N ALA A 173 14.85 -22.84 -0.74
CA ALA A 173 13.81 -22.83 0.31
C ALA A 173 13.49 -21.43 0.86
N ASP A 174 14.46 -20.53 0.85
CA ASP A 174 14.31 -19.15 1.35
C ASP A 174 13.74 -18.19 0.30
N TRP A 175 13.53 -18.66 -0.93
CA TRP A 175 12.96 -17.86 -2.00
C TRP A 175 11.50 -18.21 -2.26
N VAL A 176 10.78 -17.20 -2.73
CA VAL A 176 9.42 -17.35 -3.21
C VAL A 176 9.27 -16.79 -4.62
N THR A 177 8.26 -17.27 -5.33
CA THR A 177 7.77 -16.65 -6.54
C THR A 177 6.46 -15.93 -6.23
N ILE A 178 6.41 -14.63 -6.51
CA ILE A 178 5.18 -13.85 -6.45
C ILE A 178 4.59 -13.78 -7.85
N GLN A 179 3.41 -14.36 -8.04
CA GLN A 179 2.63 -14.27 -9.27
C GLN A 179 1.55 -13.20 -9.08
N VAL A 180 1.44 -12.30 -10.05
CA VAL A 180 0.35 -11.31 -10.11
C VAL A 180 -0.47 -11.61 -11.35
N GLU A 181 -1.76 -11.80 -11.17
CA GLU A 181 -2.75 -12.01 -12.22
C GLU A 181 -3.60 -10.75 -12.32
N VAL A 182 -3.56 -10.10 -13.47
CA VAL A 182 -4.37 -8.91 -13.76
C VAL A 182 -5.48 -9.30 -14.70
N ASN A 183 -6.71 -9.28 -14.19
CA ASN A 183 -7.92 -9.58 -14.94
C ASN A 183 -8.70 -8.28 -15.14
N LEU A 184 -8.72 -7.77 -16.37
CA LEU A 184 -9.49 -6.60 -16.74
C LEU A 184 -10.86 -6.99 -17.32
N PRO A 185 -11.87 -6.12 -17.22
CA PRO A 185 -13.19 -6.39 -17.80
C PRO A 185 -13.12 -6.62 -19.30
N ALA A 186 -14.00 -7.48 -19.83
CA ALA A 186 -13.99 -7.94 -21.24
C ALA A 186 -14.06 -6.84 -22.32
N ARG A 187 -14.36 -5.58 -21.93
CA ARG A 187 -14.26 -4.41 -22.82
C ARG A 187 -12.82 -4.06 -23.22
N TRP A 188 -11.82 -4.61 -22.53
CA TRP A 188 -10.40 -4.45 -22.86
C TRP A 188 -9.93 -5.56 -23.81
N PRO A 189 -9.38 -5.22 -25.01
CA PRO A 189 -9.10 -6.20 -26.06
C PRO A 189 -7.88 -7.10 -25.79
N ASN A 190 -6.95 -6.68 -24.91
CA ASN A 190 -5.85 -7.51 -24.45
C ASN A 190 -5.37 -7.07 -23.06
N PHE A 191 -4.81 -8.02 -22.30
CA PHE A 191 -4.20 -7.77 -20.98
C PHE A 191 -2.72 -7.42 -21.09
N ALA A 192 -2.15 -7.39 -22.30
CA ALA A 192 -0.73 -7.19 -22.53
C ALA A 192 -0.36 -5.72 -22.39
N GLY A 193 0.77 -5.44 -21.76
CA GLY A 193 1.29 -4.06 -21.65
C GLY A 193 1.03 -3.38 -20.31
N ILE A 194 0.34 -4.03 -19.36
CA ILE A 194 0.13 -3.49 -18.01
C ILE A 194 1.44 -3.63 -17.24
N GLN A 195 1.96 -2.51 -16.75
CA GLN A 195 3.17 -2.51 -15.94
C GLN A 195 2.82 -2.92 -14.50
N VAL A 196 3.59 -3.86 -13.97
CA VAL A 196 3.51 -4.31 -12.59
C VAL A 196 4.88 -4.16 -11.96
N ALA A 197 4.96 -3.51 -10.81
CA ALA A 197 6.18 -3.32 -10.06
C ALA A 197 6.08 -4.01 -8.70
N LEU A 198 7.11 -4.78 -8.33
CA LEU A 198 7.34 -5.28 -6.99
C LEU A 198 8.35 -4.38 -6.30
N HIS A 199 7.96 -3.81 -5.18
CA HIS A 199 8.81 -2.98 -4.34
C HIS A 199 9.14 -3.75 -3.07
N GLY A 200 10.44 -3.97 -2.84
CA GLY A 200 10.91 -4.65 -1.65
C GLY A 200 11.08 -3.71 -0.44
N PRO A 201 11.15 -4.27 0.78
CA PRO A 201 11.37 -3.49 2.00
C PRO A 201 12.72 -2.75 2.02
N ASN A 202 13.70 -3.26 1.27
CA ASN A 202 15.04 -2.68 1.14
C ASN A 202 15.12 -1.60 0.03
N GLY A 203 13.99 -1.22 -0.57
CA GLY A 203 13.92 -0.19 -1.60
C GLY A 203 14.28 -0.67 -3.01
N TYR A 204 14.54 -1.96 -3.21
CA TYR A 204 14.68 -2.51 -4.56
C TYR A 204 13.34 -2.49 -5.29
N VAL A 205 13.38 -2.39 -6.62
CA VAL A 205 12.18 -2.42 -7.47
C VAL A 205 12.41 -3.36 -8.64
N GLN A 206 11.55 -4.36 -8.77
CA GLN A 206 11.47 -5.20 -9.97
C GLN A 206 10.26 -4.79 -10.79
N ARG A 207 10.41 -4.60 -12.10
CA ARG A 207 9.31 -4.23 -13.00
C ARG A 207 9.11 -5.29 -14.05
N GLN A 208 7.87 -5.65 -14.29
CA GLN A 208 7.46 -6.53 -15.37
C GLN A 208 6.25 -5.95 -16.09
N THR A 209 5.98 -6.51 -17.26
CA THR A 209 4.83 -6.14 -18.08
C THR A 209 4.05 -7.39 -18.38
N THR A 210 2.74 -7.34 -18.20
CA THR A 210 1.84 -8.46 -18.48
C THR A 210 1.91 -8.87 -19.96
N GLY A 211 1.86 -10.19 -20.19
CA GLY A 211 1.60 -10.76 -21.51
C GLY A 211 0.10 -10.83 -21.82
N GLN A 212 -0.25 -11.57 -22.87
CA GLN A 212 -1.67 -11.72 -23.28
C GLN A 212 -2.56 -12.42 -22.24
N ASN A 213 -1.98 -13.14 -21.28
CA ASN A 213 -2.72 -13.82 -20.22
C ASN A 213 -2.89 -12.98 -18.95
N GLY A 214 -2.34 -11.75 -18.91
CA GLY A 214 -2.43 -10.89 -17.72
C GLY A 214 -1.55 -11.33 -16.54
N ILE A 215 -0.66 -12.31 -16.73
CA ILE A 215 0.15 -12.89 -15.64
C ILE A 215 1.58 -12.35 -15.69
N VAL A 216 2.12 -11.93 -14.54
CA VAL A 216 3.55 -11.66 -14.33
C VAL A 216 4.07 -12.46 -13.13
N ARG A 217 5.38 -12.73 -13.11
CA ARG A 217 6.02 -13.50 -12.03
C ARG A 217 7.33 -12.85 -11.61
N PHE A 218 7.43 -12.51 -10.33
CA PHE A 218 8.66 -12.08 -9.68
C PHE A 218 9.27 -13.29 -8.99
N THR A 219 10.43 -13.72 -9.46
CA THR A 219 11.19 -14.85 -8.90
C THR A 219 12.30 -14.33 -7.99
N GLU A 220 12.90 -15.23 -7.22
CA GLU A 220 14.06 -14.92 -6.37
C GLU A 220 13.76 -13.84 -5.30
N VAL A 221 12.52 -13.79 -4.82
CA VAL A 221 12.12 -12.88 -3.73
C VAL A 221 12.41 -13.55 -2.39
N GLY A 222 13.10 -12.86 -1.48
CA GLY A 222 13.34 -13.38 -0.14
C GLY A 222 12.02 -13.61 0.60
N ARG A 223 11.82 -14.79 1.18
CA ARG A 223 10.61 -15.12 1.93
C ARG A 223 10.35 -14.13 3.07
N ASP A 224 11.41 -13.71 3.74
CA ASP A 224 11.41 -12.72 4.83
C ASP A 224 11.15 -11.29 4.35
N GLU A 225 11.31 -11.02 3.05
CA GLU A 225 11.05 -9.71 2.45
C GLU A 225 9.57 -9.50 2.12
N VAL A 226 8.82 -10.58 1.85
CA VAL A 226 7.41 -10.52 1.44
C VAL A 226 6.56 -9.67 2.39
N PRO A 227 6.62 -9.80 3.74
CA PRO A 227 5.77 -9.02 4.63
C PRO A 227 6.02 -7.51 4.59
N GLY A 228 7.15 -7.05 4.04
CA GLY A 228 7.45 -5.62 3.87
C GLY A 228 7.41 -5.16 2.41
N ALA A 229 6.96 -6.02 1.50
CA ALA A 229 6.87 -5.73 0.08
C ALA A 229 5.48 -5.25 -0.32
N HIS A 230 5.40 -4.52 -1.43
CA HIS A 230 4.14 -4.12 -2.05
C HIS A 230 4.21 -4.26 -3.58
N ILE A 231 3.05 -4.46 -4.19
CA ILE A 231 2.87 -4.52 -5.63
C ILE A 231 2.18 -3.24 -6.08
N VAL A 232 2.66 -2.64 -7.18
CA VAL A 232 2.00 -1.54 -7.87
C VAL A 232 1.62 -2.00 -9.27
N VAL A 233 0.34 -1.91 -9.62
CA VAL A 233 -0.17 -2.19 -10.96
C VAL A 233 -0.58 -0.88 -11.61
N HIS A 234 0.07 -0.53 -12.72
CA HIS A 234 -0.23 0.67 -13.49
C HIS A 234 -1.32 0.38 -14.52
N LEU A 235 -2.52 0.89 -14.24
CA LEU A 235 -3.70 0.76 -15.09
C LEU A 235 -3.75 1.95 -16.08
N PRO A 236 -3.65 1.71 -17.39
CA PRO A 236 -3.52 2.76 -18.41
C PRO A 236 -4.87 3.40 -18.71
N MET A 237 -5.00 4.73 -18.76
CA MET A 237 -6.29 5.38 -19.09
C MET A 237 -6.90 4.77 -20.36
N ALA A 238 -8.19 4.40 -20.34
CA ALA A 238 -8.88 4.12 -21.58
C ALA A 238 -8.93 5.41 -22.39
N GLY A 239 -8.37 5.37 -23.60
CA GLY A 239 -8.49 6.42 -24.60
C GLY A 239 -9.87 6.46 -25.26
#